data_AF-A0A947QX30-F1
#
_entry.id   AF-A0A947QX30-F1
#
_cell.length_a   1.000
_cell.length_b   1.000
_cell.length_c   1.000
_cell.angle_alpha   90.00
_cell.angle_beta   90.00
_cell.angle_gamma   90.00
#
_symmetry.space_group_name_H-M   'P 1'
#
loop_
_entity.id
_entity.type
_entity.pdbx_description
1 polymer ?
#
loop_
_entity_poly.entity_id
_entity_poly.type
_entity_poly.pdbx_seq_one_letter_code
_entity_poly.pdbx_strand_id
1 'polypeptide(L)'
;MNILNQIQSDMTRWYLKLPLFFVILFISVPSWGDSQLNFNTMPDNEKRSCLQTVDGFAYLSEDMTLADTRAAAFSNAKRQALEMAKTYVKSKTKVKNFTTEYDMIWSESEGMITILEQKDFGIEENTRYHVWIKAEVEYSLKPKTPDIEEPMEANVEAPLTVKVWTEKKNFQEGESIQVHIRGNRDFYAKIIDITASGDIIQLLPNDYRQINFFKKDTVYNIPDTGDLFTLAASPPFGQDKIVVYASEIPIGDMQMEPAGNGLNKYNGSQKTFGNEARENSSVPQNEDSKFKGADFYEAAWIITTEQKKQ
;
A
#
# COMPACT_ATOMS: atom_id res chain seq x y z
N MET A 1 -0.81 28.51 79.80
CA MET A 1 -1.41 27.42 80.61
C MET A 1 -2.06 26.47 79.60
N ASN A 2 -1.33 25.60 78.92
CA ASN A 2 -0.69 24.41 79.45
C ASN A 2 0.76 24.25 78.99
N ILE A 3 1.56 23.88 79.97
CA ILE A 3 2.98 23.53 79.92
C ILE A 3 3.01 22.01 80.06
N LEU A 4 3.63 21.34 79.09
CA LEU A 4 4.29 20.04 79.26
C LEU A 4 5.46 20.08 78.26
N ASN A 5 6.55 20.73 78.68
CA ASN A 5 7.84 20.11 78.99
C ASN A 5 8.37 19.26 77.81
N GLN A 6 9.30 19.77 76.98
CA GLN A 6 10.72 20.01 77.30
C GLN A 6 11.55 18.72 77.29
N ILE A 7 12.21 18.48 76.16
CA ILE A 7 13.52 17.84 76.04
C ILE A 7 14.28 18.75 75.07
N GLN A 8 14.97 19.79 75.57
CA GLN A 8 16.40 19.79 75.89
C GLN A 8 17.23 19.76 74.58
N SER A 9 17.41 20.90 73.92
CA SER A 9 18.48 21.90 74.11
C SER A 9 19.90 21.40 73.83
N ASP A 10 20.52 22.10 72.88
CA ASP A 10 21.94 22.44 72.78
C ASP A 10 22.97 21.37 72.46
N MET A 11 23.37 21.35 71.19
CA MET A 11 24.80 21.40 70.87
C MET A 11 25.06 22.37 69.72
N THR A 12 25.36 23.61 70.09
CA THR A 12 26.22 24.51 69.35
C THR A 12 27.51 23.80 68.91
N ARG A 13 27.89 23.93 67.63
CA ARG A 13 29.26 24.30 67.24
C ARG A 13 29.35 24.61 65.75
N TRP A 14 29.88 25.80 65.49
CA TRP A 14 30.31 26.28 64.20
C TRP A 14 31.32 25.33 63.54
N TYR A 15 31.16 25.07 62.24
CA TYR A 15 32.28 24.84 61.33
C TYR A 15 32.03 25.56 60.00
N LEU A 16 32.75 26.68 59.88
CA LEU A 16 33.51 27.15 58.73
C LEU A 16 33.00 26.89 57.29
N LYS A 17 32.86 28.00 56.58
CA LYS A 17 32.68 28.16 55.13
C LYS A 17 33.66 27.29 54.30
N LEU A 18 33.14 26.58 53.31
CA LEU A 18 33.87 26.20 52.10
C LEU A 18 32.92 26.37 50.90
N PRO A 19 33.29 27.08 49.84
CA PRO A 19 32.48 27.16 48.63
C PRO A 19 32.60 25.83 47.89
N LEU A 20 31.48 25.15 47.70
CA LEU A 20 31.39 23.97 46.85
C LEU A 20 31.52 24.43 45.39
N PHE A 21 32.72 24.30 44.82
CA PHE A 21 32.93 24.46 43.38
C PHE A 21 32.33 23.24 42.68
N PHE A 22 31.14 23.38 42.10
CA PHE A 22 30.60 22.40 41.16
C PHE A 22 31.40 22.51 39.86
N VAL A 23 32.37 21.63 39.66
CA VAL A 23 32.94 21.37 38.33
C VAL A 23 31.93 20.50 37.59
N ILE A 24 31.12 21.13 36.72
CA ILE A 24 30.28 20.41 35.76
C ILE A 24 31.22 19.88 34.68
N LEU A 25 31.60 18.60 34.80
CA LEU A 25 32.28 17.88 33.74
C LEU A 25 31.24 17.64 32.63
N PHE A 26 31.29 18.41 31.55
CA PHE A 26 30.54 18.12 30.32
C PHE A 26 31.14 16.85 29.71
N ILE A 27 30.59 15.69 30.09
CA ILE A 27 30.76 14.49 29.29
C ILE A 27 29.88 14.72 28.07
N SER A 28 30.50 15.07 26.95
CA SER A 28 29.87 15.11 25.65
C SER A 28 29.44 13.68 25.30
N VAL A 29 28.22 13.32 25.67
CA VAL A 29 27.56 12.14 25.12
C VAL A 29 27.45 12.41 23.61
N PRO A 30 28.02 11.56 22.74
CA PRO A 30 27.84 11.75 21.31
C PRO A 30 26.34 11.69 21.05
N SER A 31 25.78 12.81 20.61
CA SER A 31 24.42 12.85 20.10
C SER A 31 24.39 11.92 18.90
N TRP A 32 23.82 10.72 19.08
CA TRP A 32 23.24 10.00 17.97
C TRP A 32 22.23 10.96 17.36
N GLY A 33 22.62 11.55 16.24
CA GLY A 33 21.70 12.33 15.43
C GLY A 33 20.63 11.38 14.97
N ASP A 34 19.44 11.51 15.53
CA ASP A 34 18.23 11.04 14.88
C ASP A 34 18.23 11.70 13.50
N SER A 35 18.59 10.92 12.48
CA SER A 35 18.22 11.23 11.11
C SER A 35 16.69 11.19 11.09
N GLN A 36 16.08 12.36 11.30
CA GLN A 36 14.66 12.54 11.03
C GLN A 36 14.47 12.33 9.53
N LEU A 37 14.26 11.09 9.12
CA LEU A 37 13.76 10.75 7.80
C LEU A 37 12.43 11.49 7.67
N ASN A 38 12.36 12.44 6.76
CA ASN A 38 11.15 13.19 6.45
C ASN A 38 10.02 12.19 6.16
N PHE A 39 9.09 12.02 7.10
CA PHE A 39 7.91 11.14 6.97
C PHE A 39 6.94 11.58 5.85
N ASN A 40 7.33 12.56 5.02
CA ASN A 40 6.53 13.17 3.96
C ASN A 40 6.90 12.72 2.54
N THR A 41 7.68 11.64 2.38
CA THR A 41 8.00 11.10 1.06
C THR A 41 6.80 10.38 0.45
N MET A 42 6.25 10.95 -0.62
CA MET A 42 5.26 10.31 -1.50
C MET A 42 5.94 9.29 -2.42
N PRO A 43 5.25 8.23 -2.86
CA PRO A 43 5.78 7.33 -3.89
C PRO A 43 6.03 8.10 -5.20
N ASP A 44 6.99 7.64 -6.01
CA ASP A 44 7.29 8.30 -7.30
C ASP A 44 6.16 8.12 -8.31
N ASN A 45 5.44 7.00 -8.21
CA ASN A 45 4.21 6.76 -8.97
C ASN A 45 3.17 6.09 -8.07
N GLU A 46 1.91 6.47 -8.24
CA GLU A 46 0.77 5.77 -7.64
C GLU A 46 -0.33 5.52 -8.67
N LYS A 47 -1.07 4.44 -8.49
CA LYS A 47 -2.32 4.15 -9.20
C LYS A 47 -3.35 3.64 -8.21
N ARG A 48 -4.58 4.14 -8.33
CA ARG A 48 -5.72 3.78 -7.48
C ARG A 48 -6.80 3.16 -8.33
N SER A 49 -7.36 2.06 -7.87
CA SER A 49 -8.49 1.44 -8.53
C SER A 49 -9.41 0.73 -7.55
N CYS A 50 -10.61 0.45 -8.03
CA CYS A 50 -11.61 -0.31 -7.31
C CYS A 50 -11.93 -1.57 -8.10
N LEU A 51 -11.76 -2.73 -7.48
CA LEU A 51 -12.16 -4.01 -8.04
C LEU A 51 -13.64 -4.23 -7.77
N GLN A 52 -14.41 -4.61 -8.79
CA GLN A 52 -15.85 -4.84 -8.72
C GLN A 52 -16.20 -6.16 -9.39
N THR A 53 -17.12 -6.91 -8.79
CA THR A 53 -17.74 -8.09 -9.42
C THR A 53 -19.22 -7.80 -9.65
N VAL A 54 -19.67 -7.92 -10.89
CA VAL A 54 -21.04 -7.53 -11.28
C VAL A 54 -21.63 -8.47 -12.31
N ASP A 55 -22.94 -8.69 -12.18
CA ASP A 55 -23.77 -9.35 -13.19
C ASP A 55 -24.35 -8.32 -14.15
N GLY A 56 -24.34 -8.63 -15.44
CA GLY A 56 -24.97 -7.85 -16.49
C GLY A 56 -26.07 -8.63 -17.19
N PHE A 57 -27.18 -7.95 -17.45
CA PHE A 57 -28.34 -8.55 -18.08
C PHE A 57 -28.82 -7.74 -19.27
N ALA A 58 -29.34 -8.44 -20.28
CA ALA A 58 -30.12 -7.86 -21.36
C ALA A 58 -31.29 -8.78 -21.72
N TYR A 59 -32.50 -8.21 -21.83
CA TYR A 59 -33.68 -8.99 -22.21
C TYR A 59 -33.63 -9.38 -23.68
N LEU A 60 -34.13 -10.58 -23.98
CA LEU A 60 -34.31 -11.02 -25.36
C LEU A 60 -35.44 -10.20 -26.02
N SER A 61 -35.23 -9.82 -27.28
CA SER A 61 -36.21 -9.11 -28.10
C SER A 61 -36.24 -9.72 -29.49
N GLU A 62 -37.41 -9.69 -30.14
CA GLU A 62 -37.58 -10.17 -31.53
C GLU A 62 -36.70 -9.38 -32.52
N ASP A 63 -36.36 -8.14 -32.17
CA ASP A 63 -35.58 -7.23 -33.02
C ASP A 63 -34.07 -7.32 -32.82
N MET A 64 -33.59 -8.12 -31.86
CA MET A 64 -32.16 -8.19 -31.50
C MET A 64 -31.58 -9.57 -31.77
N THR A 65 -30.35 -9.62 -32.32
CA THR A 65 -29.63 -10.89 -32.44
C THR A 65 -29.08 -11.33 -31.07
N LEU A 66 -28.69 -12.60 -30.97
CA LEU A 66 -27.99 -13.09 -29.77
C LEU A 66 -26.69 -12.32 -29.51
N ALA A 67 -25.97 -11.94 -30.57
CA ALA A 67 -24.76 -11.16 -30.47
C ALA A 67 -25.03 -9.75 -29.92
N ASP A 68 -26.10 -9.10 -30.40
CA ASP A 68 -26.51 -7.77 -29.91
C ASP A 68 -26.95 -7.83 -28.44
N THR A 69 -27.72 -8.87 -28.08
CA THR A 69 -28.18 -9.08 -26.70
C THR A 69 -27.01 -9.33 -25.77
N ARG A 70 -26.03 -10.16 -26.18
CA ARG A 70 -24.78 -10.38 -25.45
C ARG A 70 -24.00 -9.09 -25.27
N ALA A 71 -23.82 -8.30 -26.33
CA ALA A 71 -23.13 -7.02 -26.27
C ALA A 71 -23.84 -6.03 -25.32
N ALA A 72 -25.18 -6.00 -25.35
CA ALA A 72 -25.99 -5.19 -24.43
C ALA A 72 -25.83 -5.63 -22.97
N ALA A 73 -25.79 -6.95 -22.69
CA ALA A 73 -25.54 -7.48 -21.35
C ALA A 73 -24.14 -7.09 -20.85
N PHE A 74 -23.12 -7.13 -21.72
CA PHE A 74 -21.77 -6.66 -21.40
C PHE A 74 -21.70 -5.15 -21.12
N SER A 75 -22.33 -4.32 -21.96
CA SER A 75 -22.41 -2.88 -21.73
C SER A 75 -23.14 -2.58 -20.40
N ASN A 76 -24.21 -3.33 -20.11
CA ASN A 76 -24.93 -3.25 -18.85
C ASN A 76 -24.02 -3.60 -17.65
N ALA A 77 -23.25 -4.69 -17.73
CA ALA A 77 -22.29 -5.08 -16.70
C ALA A 77 -21.24 -3.98 -16.45
N LYS A 78 -20.61 -3.47 -17.53
CA LYS A 78 -19.60 -2.40 -17.43
C LYS A 78 -20.15 -1.15 -16.76
N ARG A 79 -21.35 -0.70 -17.16
CA ARG A 79 -22.03 0.43 -16.54
C ARG A 79 -22.29 0.19 -15.05
N GLN A 80 -22.75 -1.01 -14.67
CA GLN A 80 -22.95 -1.36 -13.27
C GLN A 80 -21.65 -1.35 -12.48
N ALA A 81 -20.56 -1.91 -13.01
CA ALA A 81 -19.25 -1.88 -12.36
C ALA A 81 -18.80 -0.45 -12.07
N LEU A 82 -18.93 0.46 -13.04
CA LEU A 82 -18.59 1.87 -12.87
C LEU A 82 -19.43 2.55 -11.78
N GLU A 83 -20.75 2.37 -11.81
CA GLU A 83 -21.65 2.99 -10.82
C GLU A 83 -21.45 2.42 -9.41
N MET A 84 -21.15 1.13 -9.30
CA MET A 84 -20.84 0.49 -8.02
C MET A 84 -19.47 0.92 -7.49
N ALA A 85 -18.45 1.03 -8.33
CA ALA A 85 -17.16 1.62 -7.96
C ALA A 85 -17.32 3.07 -7.49
N LYS A 86 -18.08 3.89 -8.25
CA LYS A 86 -18.41 5.26 -7.86
C LYS A 86 -19.03 5.32 -6.48
N THR A 87 -20.01 4.47 -6.23
CA THR A 87 -20.71 4.40 -4.94
C THR A 87 -19.77 3.93 -3.83
N TYR A 88 -18.94 2.92 -4.10
CA TYR A 88 -17.99 2.35 -3.17
C TYR A 88 -16.97 3.39 -2.69
N VAL A 89 -16.21 3.98 -3.62
CA VAL A 89 -15.15 4.93 -3.27
C VAL A 89 -15.76 6.19 -2.64
N LYS A 90 -16.89 6.70 -3.16
CA LYS A 90 -17.61 7.80 -2.51
C LYS A 90 -17.99 7.47 -1.07
N SER A 91 -18.44 6.23 -0.79
CA SER A 91 -18.84 5.83 0.57
C SER A 91 -17.68 5.86 1.57
N LYS A 92 -16.46 5.55 1.12
CA LYS A 92 -15.24 5.62 1.95
C LYS A 92 -14.86 7.07 2.26
N THR A 93 -15.13 7.97 1.32
CA THR A 93 -14.71 9.37 1.39
C THR A 93 -15.78 10.31 1.94
N LYS A 94 -16.93 9.81 2.44
CA LYS A 94 -18.09 10.63 2.89
C LYS A 94 -17.85 11.53 4.10
N VAL A 95 -16.63 11.57 4.66
CA VAL A 95 -16.37 12.47 5.78
C VAL A 95 -16.22 13.90 5.28
N LYS A 96 -16.84 14.83 6.01
CA LYS A 96 -16.96 16.24 5.63
C LYS A 96 -15.60 16.89 5.32
N ASN A 97 -14.54 16.48 6.00
CA ASN A 97 -13.18 17.00 5.79
C ASN A 97 -12.62 16.51 4.44
N PHE A 98 -12.58 15.19 4.22
CA PHE A 98 -12.03 14.62 2.97
C PHE A 98 -12.75 15.11 1.70
N THR A 99 -14.10 15.16 1.72
CA THR A 99 -14.87 15.67 0.56
C THR A 99 -14.62 17.16 0.25
N THR A 100 -14.16 17.93 1.23
CA THR A 100 -13.82 19.36 1.06
C THR A 100 -12.39 19.53 0.56
N GLU A 101 -11.53 18.55 0.81
CA GLU A 101 -10.11 18.58 0.50
C GLU A 101 -9.75 17.95 -0.85
N TYR A 102 -10.48 16.92 -1.30
CA TYR A 102 -10.16 16.20 -2.53
C TYR A 102 -11.31 16.17 -3.53
N ASP A 103 -10.97 16.37 -4.81
CA ASP A 103 -11.79 16.04 -5.96
C ASP A 103 -11.46 14.64 -6.48
N MET A 104 -12.49 13.84 -6.65
CA MET A 104 -12.37 12.50 -7.21
C MET A 104 -12.62 12.54 -8.71
N ILE A 105 -11.58 12.27 -9.48
CA ILE A 105 -11.68 12.21 -10.93
C ILE A 105 -11.87 10.75 -11.31
N TRP A 106 -13.09 10.49 -11.74
CA TRP A 106 -13.45 9.29 -12.48
C TRP A 106 -13.02 9.50 -13.92
N SER A 107 -12.35 8.52 -14.50
CA SER A 107 -12.13 8.58 -15.94
C SER A 107 -13.45 8.24 -16.62
N GLU A 108 -14.15 9.24 -17.14
CA GLU A 108 -15.51 9.10 -17.69
C GLU A 108 -15.59 8.32 -19.01
N SER A 109 -14.47 7.81 -19.52
CA SER A 109 -14.44 7.00 -20.73
C SER A 109 -14.65 5.51 -20.41
N GLU A 110 -15.51 4.83 -21.19
CA GLU A 110 -15.69 3.37 -21.13
C GLU A 110 -14.38 2.58 -21.34
N GLY A 111 -13.33 3.23 -21.86
CA GLY A 111 -11.99 2.67 -22.06
C GLY A 111 -11.14 2.50 -20.80
N MET A 112 -11.64 2.89 -19.62
CA MET A 112 -10.88 2.87 -18.36
C MET A 112 -11.40 1.83 -17.36
N ILE A 113 -12.37 1.02 -17.79
CA ILE A 113 -12.79 -0.21 -17.10
C ILE A 113 -12.01 -1.35 -17.73
N THR A 114 -11.14 -1.97 -16.94
CA THR A 114 -10.40 -3.15 -17.38
C THR A 114 -11.15 -4.40 -16.93
N ILE A 115 -11.59 -5.23 -17.87
CA ILE A 115 -12.19 -6.53 -17.56
C ILE A 115 -11.06 -7.48 -17.19
N LEU A 116 -11.07 -7.94 -15.94
CA LEU A 116 -10.09 -8.87 -15.38
C LEU A 116 -10.54 -10.32 -15.57
N GLU A 117 -11.84 -10.58 -15.37
CA GLU A 117 -12.43 -11.90 -15.55
C GLU A 117 -13.82 -11.75 -16.15
N GLN A 118 -14.23 -12.72 -16.95
CA GLN A 118 -15.54 -12.75 -17.57
C GLN A 118 -16.09 -14.18 -17.58
N LYS A 119 -17.36 -14.31 -17.20
CA LYS A 119 -18.14 -15.55 -17.33
C LYS A 119 -19.39 -15.26 -18.15
N ASP A 120 -19.64 -16.13 -19.10
CA ASP A 120 -20.81 -16.04 -19.98
C ASP A 120 -21.78 -17.14 -19.58
N PHE A 121 -22.91 -16.76 -18.98
CA PHE A 121 -23.93 -17.70 -18.53
C PHE A 121 -24.98 -17.97 -19.62
N GLY A 122 -24.90 -17.27 -20.75
CA GLY A 122 -25.84 -17.43 -21.86
C GLY A 122 -27.25 -16.96 -21.49
N ILE A 123 -28.25 -17.66 -22.02
CA ILE A 123 -29.67 -17.33 -21.81
C ILE A 123 -30.17 -17.98 -20.54
N GLU A 124 -30.74 -17.17 -19.64
CA GLU A 124 -31.44 -17.61 -18.45
C GLU A 124 -32.95 -17.56 -18.65
N GLU A 125 -33.63 -18.63 -18.24
CA GLU A 125 -35.10 -18.72 -18.17
C GLU A 125 -35.82 -18.36 -19.49
N ASN A 126 -35.13 -18.43 -20.64
CA ASN A 126 -35.61 -17.95 -21.93
C ASN A 126 -36.08 -16.48 -21.93
N THR A 127 -35.63 -15.65 -20.99
CA THR A 127 -36.05 -14.23 -20.87
C THR A 127 -34.92 -13.23 -21.08
N ARG A 128 -33.70 -13.57 -20.65
CA ARG A 128 -32.57 -12.64 -20.65
C ARG A 128 -31.25 -13.34 -20.89
N TYR A 129 -30.30 -12.60 -21.43
CA TYR A 129 -28.90 -12.97 -21.49
C TYR A 129 -28.20 -12.52 -20.21
N HIS A 130 -27.36 -13.37 -19.63
CA HIS A 130 -26.62 -13.10 -18.40
C HIS A 130 -25.11 -13.26 -18.62
N VAL A 131 -24.37 -12.24 -18.18
CA VAL A 131 -22.91 -12.26 -18.11
C VAL A 131 -22.47 -11.83 -16.72
N TRP A 132 -21.33 -12.31 -16.27
CA TRP A 132 -20.68 -11.82 -15.07
C TRP A 132 -19.29 -11.34 -15.43
N ILE A 133 -18.87 -10.24 -14.81
CA ILE A 133 -17.52 -9.70 -14.98
C ILE A 133 -16.91 -9.38 -13.61
N LYS A 134 -15.59 -9.55 -13.55
CA LYS A 134 -14.73 -8.87 -12.60
C LYS A 134 -14.03 -7.73 -13.33
N ALA A 135 -14.14 -6.52 -12.80
CA ALA A 135 -13.63 -5.32 -13.44
C ALA A 135 -12.76 -4.50 -12.48
N GLU A 136 -11.68 -3.93 -13.00
CA GLU A 136 -10.95 -2.84 -12.39
C GLU A 136 -11.51 -1.51 -12.89
N VAL A 137 -11.84 -0.62 -11.96
CA VAL A 137 -12.22 0.77 -12.26
C VAL A 137 -11.18 1.71 -11.66
N GLU A 138 -10.38 2.34 -12.51
CA GLU A 138 -9.34 3.30 -12.10
C GLU A 138 -9.94 4.66 -11.72
N TYR A 139 -9.37 5.31 -10.70
CA TYR A 139 -9.72 6.66 -10.30
C TYR A 139 -8.49 7.43 -9.80
N SER A 140 -8.58 8.76 -9.77
CA SER A 140 -7.54 9.60 -9.18
C SER A 140 -8.14 10.57 -8.16
N LEU A 141 -7.33 10.93 -7.16
CA LEU A 141 -7.67 11.92 -6.14
C LEU A 141 -6.84 13.16 -6.44
N LYS A 142 -7.49 14.29 -6.73
CA LYS A 142 -6.83 15.58 -6.89
C LYS A 142 -7.11 16.44 -5.67
N PRO A 143 -6.10 16.95 -4.98
CA PRO A 143 -6.33 17.90 -3.89
C PRO A 143 -6.96 19.18 -4.46
N LYS A 144 -7.99 19.70 -3.78
CA LYS A 144 -8.71 20.95 -4.13
C LYS A 144 -7.88 22.18 -3.83
N THR A 145 -7.02 22.09 -2.83
CA THR A 145 -6.02 23.09 -2.48
C THR A 145 -4.63 22.47 -2.61
N PRO A 146 -3.67 23.11 -3.28
CA PRO A 146 -2.30 22.59 -3.40
C PRO A 146 -1.61 22.35 -2.05
N ASP A 147 -2.00 23.11 -1.02
CA ASP A 147 -1.35 23.16 0.30
C ASP A 147 -2.04 22.28 1.37
N ILE A 148 -2.58 21.10 1.02
CA ILE A 148 -3.06 20.18 2.07
C ILE A 148 -1.85 19.73 2.90
N GLU A 149 -1.81 20.18 4.16
CA GLU A 149 -0.68 19.98 5.07
C GLU A 149 -0.57 18.52 5.56
N GLU A 150 -1.67 17.76 5.58
CA GLU A 150 -1.67 16.37 6.00
C GLU A 150 -1.45 15.41 4.81
N PRO A 151 -0.43 14.54 4.84
CA PRO A 151 -0.28 13.52 3.82
C PRO A 151 -1.49 12.58 3.86
N MET A 152 -2.06 12.25 2.68
CA MET A 152 -3.22 11.36 2.45
C MET A 152 -3.16 10.03 3.24
N GLU A 153 -1.95 9.66 3.65
CA GLU A 153 -1.58 8.39 4.30
C GLU A 153 -1.78 8.42 5.81
N ALA A 154 -1.85 9.61 6.41
CA ALA A 154 -2.31 9.81 7.78
C ALA A 154 -3.84 9.83 7.87
N ASN A 155 -4.52 9.96 6.71
CA ASN A 155 -5.97 10.04 6.66
C ASN A 155 -6.59 8.63 6.59
N VAL A 156 -7.06 8.16 7.74
CA VAL A 156 -7.78 6.87 7.87
C VAL A 156 -9.11 6.87 7.10
N GLU A 157 -9.62 8.05 6.74
CA GLU A 157 -10.87 8.28 6.00
C GLU A 157 -10.63 8.35 4.47
N ALA A 158 -9.39 8.24 4.03
CA ALA A 158 -9.04 8.12 2.62
C ALA A 158 -9.18 6.67 2.10
N PRO A 159 -9.34 6.46 0.78
CA PRO A 159 -9.16 5.14 0.17
C PRO A 159 -7.79 4.53 0.51
N LEU A 160 -7.65 3.21 0.34
CA LEU A 160 -6.40 2.51 0.66
C LEU A 160 -5.19 3.23 0.05
N THR A 161 -4.22 3.55 0.91
CA THR A 161 -2.97 4.20 0.54
C THR A 161 -1.83 3.57 1.30
N VAL A 162 -0.74 3.25 0.59
CA VAL A 162 0.43 2.58 1.14
C VAL A 162 1.70 3.34 0.78
N LYS A 163 2.46 3.76 1.79
CA LYS A 163 3.82 4.29 1.61
C LYS A 163 4.76 3.15 1.27
N VAL A 164 5.67 3.43 0.36
CA VAL A 164 6.89 2.67 0.15
C VAL A 164 8.07 3.63 0.01
N TRP A 165 9.12 3.41 0.78
CA TRP A 165 10.32 4.24 0.74
C TRP A 165 11.54 3.45 1.21
N THR A 166 12.71 4.05 1.01
CA THR A 166 14.00 3.59 1.54
C THR A 166 14.66 4.76 2.28
N GLU A 167 15.71 4.47 3.03
CA GLU A 167 16.53 5.44 3.76
C GLU A 167 17.15 6.52 2.84
N LYS A 168 17.40 6.19 1.58
CA LYS A 168 17.91 7.10 0.54
C LYS A 168 17.58 6.60 -0.86
N LYS A 169 17.74 7.45 -1.86
CA LYS A 169 17.44 7.14 -3.27
C LYS A 169 18.63 6.61 -4.08
N ASN A 170 19.86 6.83 -3.63
CA ASN A 170 21.07 6.45 -4.36
C ASN A 170 21.92 5.53 -3.49
N PHE A 171 22.28 4.37 -4.02
CA PHE A 171 23.04 3.34 -3.35
C PHE A 171 24.30 2.99 -4.15
N GLN A 172 25.42 2.84 -3.46
CA GLN A 172 26.68 2.35 -4.01
C GLN A 172 26.75 0.83 -3.89
N GLU A 173 27.52 0.21 -4.78
CA GLU A 173 27.82 -1.22 -4.76
C GLU A 173 28.08 -1.78 -3.36
N GLY A 174 27.31 -2.80 -3.00
CA GLY A 174 27.38 -3.51 -1.72
C GLY A 174 26.66 -2.82 -0.55
N GLU A 175 26.12 -1.62 -0.73
CA GLU A 175 25.26 -0.99 0.29
C GLU A 175 23.96 -1.77 0.43
N SER A 176 23.58 -2.06 1.67
CA SER A 176 22.29 -2.65 1.99
C SER A 176 21.17 -1.66 1.71
N ILE A 177 20.04 -2.17 1.22
CA ILE A 177 18.83 -1.42 0.94
C ILE A 177 17.75 -1.95 1.88
N GLN A 178 17.11 -1.08 2.65
CA GLN A 178 15.96 -1.45 3.47
C GLN A 178 14.71 -0.75 2.96
N VAL A 179 13.75 -1.53 2.47
CA VAL A 179 12.44 -1.04 2.05
C VAL A 179 11.53 -0.96 3.27
N HIS A 180 10.88 0.18 3.43
CA HIS A 180 9.88 0.43 4.45
C HIS A 180 8.51 0.56 3.79
N ILE A 181 7.51 -0.07 4.39
CA ILE A 181 6.12 0.09 3.98
C ILE A 181 5.20 0.42 5.15
N ARG A 182 4.16 1.21 4.91
CA ARG A 182 3.12 1.55 5.90
C ARG A 182 1.81 1.88 5.19
N GLY A 183 0.70 1.30 5.63
CA GLY A 183 -0.63 1.60 5.09
C GLY A 183 -1.50 2.43 6.05
N ASN A 184 -2.43 3.22 5.50
CA ASN A 184 -3.44 3.94 6.28
C ASN A 184 -4.55 3.03 6.86
N ARG A 185 -4.64 1.78 6.36
CA ARG A 185 -5.67 0.78 6.70
C ARG A 185 -5.03 -0.61 6.67
N ASP A 186 -5.71 -1.63 7.21
CA ASP A 186 -5.26 -3.02 7.10
C ASP A 186 -5.36 -3.46 5.63
N PHE A 187 -4.34 -4.15 5.10
CA PHE A 187 -4.25 -4.49 3.68
C PHE A 187 -3.47 -5.77 3.43
N TYR A 188 -3.72 -6.38 2.28
CA TYR A 188 -2.87 -7.42 1.71
C TYR A 188 -1.93 -6.82 0.69
N ALA A 189 -0.70 -7.32 0.58
CA ALA A 189 0.21 -6.87 -0.47
C ALA A 189 1.15 -7.94 -1.02
N LYS A 190 1.55 -7.72 -2.28
CA LYS A 190 2.74 -8.30 -2.89
C LYS A 190 3.74 -7.18 -3.18
N ILE A 191 4.99 -7.40 -2.83
CA ILE A 191 6.06 -6.41 -2.88
C ILE A 191 7.14 -6.98 -3.78
N ILE A 192 7.44 -6.27 -4.85
CA ILE A 192 8.45 -6.67 -5.82
C ILE A 192 9.55 -5.64 -5.92
N ASP A 193 10.72 -6.11 -6.32
CA ASP A 193 11.80 -5.31 -6.87
C ASP A 193 11.89 -5.60 -8.37
N ILE A 194 11.90 -4.54 -9.17
CA ILE A 194 12.18 -4.59 -10.60
C ILE A 194 13.59 -4.04 -10.78
N THR A 195 14.54 -4.94 -10.99
CA THR A 195 15.96 -4.58 -11.08
C THR A 195 16.26 -3.75 -12.33
N ALA A 196 17.46 -3.17 -12.41
CA ALA A 196 17.95 -2.48 -13.60
C ALA A 196 18.00 -3.36 -14.87
N SER A 197 18.08 -4.69 -14.74
CA SER A 197 17.93 -5.63 -15.87
C SER A 197 16.49 -5.85 -16.31
N GLY A 198 15.52 -5.38 -15.52
CA GLY A 198 14.09 -5.64 -15.71
C GLY A 198 13.61 -6.96 -15.09
N ASP A 199 14.45 -7.64 -14.29
CA ASP A 199 14.03 -8.84 -13.58
C ASP A 199 13.06 -8.47 -12.46
N ILE A 200 11.98 -9.22 -12.33
CA ILE A 200 10.93 -8.98 -11.34
C ILE A 200 11.10 -9.99 -10.21
N ILE A 201 11.59 -9.54 -9.06
CA ILE A 201 11.87 -10.37 -7.88
C ILE A 201 10.85 -10.03 -6.80
N GLN A 202 10.10 -11.02 -6.31
CA GLN A 202 9.16 -10.85 -5.21
C GLN A 202 9.91 -10.86 -3.88
N LEU A 203 9.92 -9.69 -3.23
CA LEU A 203 10.48 -9.49 -1.89
C LEU A 203 9.56 -10.06 -0.83
N LEU A 204 8.25 -9.81 -0.93
CA LEU A 204 7.23 -10.40 -0.05
C LEU A 204 5.92 -10.71 -0.81
N PRO A 205 5.21 -11.78 -0.44
CA PRO A 205 5.69 -12.88 0.41
C PRO A 205 6.86 -13.63 -0.25
N ASN A 206 7.75 -14.24 0.51
CA ASN A 206 8.84 -15.06 -0.01
C ASN A 206 9.00 -16.34 0.84
N ASP A 207 9.88 -17.26 0.42
CA ASP A 207 10.00 -18.58 1.03
C ASP A 207 10.33 -18.54 2.54
N TYR A 208 11.01 -17.49 2.99
CA TYR A 208 11.38 -17.29 4.39
C TYR A 208 10.34 -16.50 5.18
N ARG A 209 9.65 -15.55 4.53
CA ARG A 209 8.66 -14.67 5.14
C ARG A 209 7.40 -14.62 4.30
N GLN A 210 6.45 -15.48 4.66
CA GLN A 210 5.17 -15.67 3.97
C GLN A 210 4.10 -14.63 4.32
N ILE A 211 4.46 -13.55 5.04
CA ILE A 211 3.49 -12.51 5.38
C ILE A 211 3.01 -11.82 4.11
N ASN A 212 1.70 -11.74 3.96
CA ASN A 212 1.04 -11.01 2.89
C ASN A 212 -0.04 -10.05 3.40
N PHE A 213 -0.27 -10.00 4.72
CA PHE A 213 -1.24 -9.13 5.38
C PHE A 213 -0.53 -8.18 6.34
N PHE A 214 -0.85 -6.89 6.22
CA PHE A 214 -0.16 -5.78 6.88
C PHE A 214 -1.18 -4.97 7.67
N LYS A 215 -0.81 -4.62 8.90
CA LYS A 215 -1.64 -3.80 9.80
C LYS A 215 -1.49 -2.33 9.48
N LYS A 216 -2.60 -1.61 9.61
CA LYS A 216 -2.62 -0.14 9.53
C LYS A 216 -1.59 0.47 10.48
N ASP A 217 -1.05 1.62 10.09
CA ASP A 217 -0.14 2.43 10.90
C ASP A 217 1.12 1.75 11.42
N THR A 218 1.43 0.55 10.91
CA THR A 218 2.60 -0.23 11.28
C THR A 218 3.62 -0.14 10.16
N VAL A 219 4.87 0.20 10.51
CA VAL A 219 5.98 0.18 9.56
C VAL A 219 6.55 -1.22 9.50
N TYR A 220 6.62 -1.79 8.30
CA TYR A 220 7.29 -3.06 8.04
C TYR A 220 8.58 -2.82 7.26
N ASN A 221 9.67 -3.42 7.72
CA ASN A 221 10.97 -3.35 7.08
C ASN A 221 11.23 -4.60 6.25
N ILE A 222 11.90 -4.43 5.11
CA ILE A 222 12.16 -5.50 4.14
C ILE A 222 13.55 -5.27 3.53
N PRO A 223 14.54 -6.14 3.79
CA PRO A 223 14.51 -7.20 4.81
C PRO A 223 14.36 -6.64 6.23
N ASP A 224 13.77 -7.42 7.13
CA ASP A 224 13.72 -7.15 8.58
C ASP A 224 14.75 -7.99 9.35
N THR A 225 14.90 -7.70 10.64
CA THR A 225 15.75 -8.46 11.54
C THR A 225 15.31 -9.93 11.58
N GLY A 226 16.18 -10.83 11.09
CA GLY A 226 15.92 -12.27 11.05
C GLY A 226 15.46 -12.79 9.69
N ASP A 227 15.20 -11.92 8.71
CA ASP A 227 14.99 -12.35 7.34
C ASP A 227 16.27 -12.99 6.78
N LEU A 228 16.14 -14.14 6.11
CA LEU A 228 17.27 -14.93 5.59
C LEU A 228 17.66 -14.53 4.16
N PHE A 229 17.30 -13.32 3.74
CA PHE A 229 17.70 -12.73 2.46
C PHE A 229 18.22 -11.32 2.70
N THR A 230 19.12 -10.87 1.84
CA THR A 230 19.66 -9.50 1.86
C THR A 230 19.28 -8.79 0.57
N LEU A 231 18.86 -7.54 0.68
CA LEU A 231 18.71 -6.64 -0.46
C LEU A 231 19.89 -5.66 -0.44
N ALA A 232 20.67 -5.63 -1.51
CA ALA A 232 21.86 -4.79 -1.62
C ALA A 232 22.04 -4.30 -3.05
N ALA A 233 22.64 -3.13 -3.21
CA ALA A 233 22.96 -2.60 -4.53
C ALA A 233 24.02 -3.49 -5.22
N SER A 234 23.60 -4.18 -6.27
CA SER A 234 24.44 -5.14 -7.00
C SER A 234 24.34 -4.94 -8.52
N PRO A 235 25.32 -5.43 -9.30
CA PRO A 235 25.24 -5.42 -10.76
C PRO A 235 24.02 -6.22 -11.29
N PRO A 236 23.43 -5.82 -12.44
CA PRO A 236 23.75 -4.60 -13.20
C PRO A 236 23.26 -3.35 -12.46
N PHE A 237 24.12 -2.33 -12.42
CA PHE A 237 23.78 -1.04 -11.79
C PHE A 237 22.85 -0.22 -12.69
N GLY A 238 21.94 0.52 -12.08
CA GLY A 238 20.99 1.35 -12.81
C GLY A 238 19.81 1.74 -11.93
N GLN A 239 18.62 1.81 -12.53
CA GLN A 239 17.39 2.10 -11.80
C GLN A 239 16.71 0.81 -11.39
N ASP A 240 16.54 0.63 -10.09
CA ASP A 240 15.66 -0.39 -9.54
C ASP A 240 14.34 0.27 -9.14
N LYS A 241 13.24 -0.48 -9.27
CA LYS A 241 11.90 -0.01 -8.94
C LYS A 241 11.22 -0.99 -8.00
N ILE A 242 11.08 -0.58 -6.75
CA ILE A 242 10.30 -1.30 -5.76
C ILE A 242 8.83 -0.97 -6.01
N VAL A 243 7.98 -1.99 -6.17
CA VAL A 243 6.53 -1.81 -6.40
C VAL A 243 5.75 -2.57 -5.35
N VAL A 244 4.77 -1.91 -4.75
CA VAL A 244 3.81 -2.49 -3.82
C VAL A 244 2.45 -2.57 -4.52
N TYR A 245 1.95 -3.79 -4.66
CA TYR A 245 0.57 -4.08 -5.08
C TYR A 245 -0.25 -4.40 -3.83
N ALA A 246 -1.08 -3.46 -3.39
CA ALA A 246 -1.88 -3.54 -2.18
C ALA A 246 -3.37 -3.68 -2.48
N SER A 247 -4.10 -4.40 -1.62
CA SER A 247 -5.52 -4.69 -1.78
C SER A 247 -6.20 -4.82 -0.41
N GLU A 248 -7.47 -4.40 -0.30
CA GLU A 248 -8.28 -4.67 0.90
C GLU A 248 -8.67 -6.16 1.04
N ILE A 249 -8.56 -6.93 -0.05
CA ILE A 249 -8.86 -8.37 -0.10
C ILE A 249 -7.60 -9.18 -0.42
N PRO A 250 -7.52 -10.46 0.01
CA PRO A 250 -6.36 -11.30 -0.28
C PRO A 250 -5.98 -11.34 -1.76
N ILE A 251 -4.67 -11.20 -2.03
CA ILE A 251 -4.09 -11.41 -3.36
C ILE A 251 -3.61 -12.86 -3.43
N GLY A 252 -4.21 -13.64 -4.32
CA GLY A 252 -3.86 -15.05 -4.52
C GLY A 252 -2.42 -15.26 -5.01
N ASP A 253 -2.03 -16.53 -5.08
CA ASP A 253 -0.72 -16.93 -5.56
C ASP A 253 -0.56 -16.64 -7.06
N MET A 254 0.69 -16.50 -7.49
CA MET A 254 1.05 -16.30 -8.90
C MET A 254 2.12 -17.31 -9.26
N GLN A 255 2.24 -17.62 -10.55
CA GLN A 255 3.27 -18.53 -11.01
C GLN A 255 4.62 -17.83 -10.94
N MET A 256 5.52 -18.37 -10.13
CA MET A 256 6.85 -17.84 -9.90
C MET A 256 7.90 -18.94 -10.08
N GLU A 257 9.14 -18.54 -10.35
CA GLU A 257 10.29 -19.43 -10.37
C GLU A 257 11.28 -19.06 -9.25
N PRO A 258 11.99 -20.03 -8.66
CA PRO A 258 13.01 -19.72 -7.65
C PRO A 258 14.10 -18.79 -8.22
N ALA A 259 14.37 -17.68 -7.54
CA ALA A 259 15.45 -16.75 -7.85
C ALA A 259 16.71 -16.97 -6.99
N GLY A 260 16.63 -17.86 -6.00
CA GLY A 260 17.67 -18.10 -5.00
C GLY A 260 17.46 -17.30 -3.72
N ASN A 261 18.11 -17.71 -2.63
CA ASN A 261 17.99 -17.08 -1.30
C ASN A 261 16.52 -16.89 -0.85
N GLY A 262 15.67 -17.89 -1.12
CA GLY A 262 14.24 -17.88 -0.77
C GLY A 262 13.41 -16.81 -1.48
N LEU A 263 13.98 -16.09 -2.45
CA LEU A 263 13.26 -15.14 -3.30
C LEU A 263 12.77 -15.84 -4.56
N ASN A 264 11.68 -15.30 -5.10
CA ASN A 264 10.99 -15.84 -6.27
C ASN A 264 10.95 -14.79 -7.38
N LYS A 265 11.24 -15.21 -8.61
CA LYS A 265 11.19 -14.39 -9.81
C LYS A 265 9.87 -14.60 -10.54
N TYR A 266 9.29 -13.51 -11.03
CA TYR A 266 8.16 -13.57 -11.94
C TYR A 266 8.63 -13.50 -13.38
N ASN A 267 8.12 -14.39 -14.22
CA ASN A 267 8.43 -14.44 -15.65
C ASN A 267 7.37 -13.67 -16.44
N GLY A 268 7.64 -12.39 -16.68
CA GLY A 268 6.74 -11.52 -17.43
C GLY A 268 7.16 -10.06 -17.36
N SER A 269 6.19 -9.17 -17.46
CA SER A 269 6.39 -7.72 -17.35
C SER A 269 5.72 -7.17 -16.09
N GLN A 270 6.10 -5.95 -15.68
CA GLN A 270 5.39 -5.24 -14.60
C GLN A 270 3.88 -5.16 -14.87
N LYS A 271 3.51 -4.97 -16.14
CA LYS A 271 2.11 -4.89 -16.56
C LYS A 271 1.37 -6.21 -16.35
N THR A 272 1.96 -7.34 -16.74
CA THR A 272 1.32 -8.65 -16.56
C THR A 272 1.27 -9.04 -15.09
N PHE A 273 2.33 -8.77 -14.31
CA PHE A 273 2.31 -8.96 -12.86
C PHE A 273 1.18 -8.17 -12.20
N GLY A 274 1.06 -6.89 -12.55
CA GLY A 274 0.00 -6.02 -12.03
C GLY A 274 -1.40 -6.50 -12.42
N ASN A 275 -1.60 -7.03 -13.62
CA ASN A 275 -2.87 -7.60 -14.05
C ASN A 275 -3.20 -8.87 -13.25
N GLU A 276 -2.26 -9.80 -13.14
CA GLU A 276 -2.44 -11.04 -12.36
C GLU A 276 -2.72 -10.75 -10.89
N ALA A 277 -2.04 -9.77 -10.28
CA ALA A 277 -2.31 -9.37 -8.90
C ALA A 277 -3.77 -8.90 -8.71
N ARG A 278 -4.32 -8.16 -9.68
CA ARG A 278 -5.73 -7.71 -9.67
C ARG A 278 -6.71 -8.85 -9.94
N GLU A 279 -6.39 -9.71 -10.90
CA GLU A 279 -7.16 -10.91 -11.24
C GLU A 279 -7.23 -11.90 -10.08
N ASN A 280 -6.13 -12.08 -9.34
CA ASN A 280 -6.05 -13.00 -8.21
C ASN A 280 -6.52 -12.38 -6.88
N SER A 281 -6.86 -11.09 -6.86
CA SER A 281 -7.45 -10.43 -5.68
C SER A 281 -8.89 -10.89 -5.46
N SER A 282 -9.15 -11.74 -4.49
CA SER A 282 -10.48 -12.32 -4.28
C SER A 282 -10.80 -12.52 -2.81
N VAL A 283 -12.09 -12.44 -2.48
CA VAL A 283 -12.57 -12.85 -1.17
C VAL A 283 -12.56 -14.38 -1.12
N PRO A 284 -12.10 -15.02 -0.03
CA PRO A 284 -12.18 -16.46 0.12
C PRO A 284 -13.60 -17.00 -0.13
N GLN A 285 -13.74 -18.11 -0.85
CA GLN A 285 -15.02 -18.71 -1.28
C GLN A 285 -16.03 -19.04 -0.15
N ASN A 286 -15.61 -18.98 1.12
CA ASN A 286 -16.41 -19.38 2.28
C ASN A 286 -17.00 -18.20 3.08
N GLU A 287 -16.78 -16.96 2.63
CA GLU A 287 -17.40 -15.80 3.28
C GLU A 287 -18.55 -15.27 2.42
N ASP A 288 -19.75 -15.20 3.02
CA ASP A 288 -20.89 -14.41 2.53
C ASP A 288 -20.52 -12.93 2.58
N SER A 289 -19.60 -12.56 1.70
CA SER A 289 -19.04 -11.23 1.68
C SER A 289 -20.02 -10.30 0.99
N LYS A 290 -20.61 -9.44 1.81
CA LYS A 290 -21.24 -8.18 1.42
C LYS A 290 -20.35 -7.28 0.55
N PHE A 291 -19.08 -7.59 0.32
CA PHE A 291 -18.18 -6.77 -0.49
C PHE A 291 -18.45 -7.02 -1.97
N LYS A 292 -19.18 -6.09 -2.58
CA LYS A 292 -19.26 -5.97 -4.03
C LYS A 292 -18.10 -5.17 -4.64
N GLY A 293 -17.28 -4.52 -3.79
CA GLY A 293 -16.10 -3.74 -4.19
C GLY A 293 -14.94 -3.83 -3.21
N ALA A 294 -13.70 -3.66 -3.71
CA ALA A 294 -12.48 -3.59 -2.90
C ALA A 294 -11.51 -2.54 -3.46
N ASP A 295 -10.82 -1.80 -2.59
CA ASP A 295 -9.73 -0.92 -3.03
C ASP A 295 -8.51 -1.76 -3.45
N PHE A 296 -7.88 -1.33 -4.53
CA PHE A 296 -6.57 -1.79 -4.98
C PHE A 296 -5.67 -0.58 -5.22
N TYR A 297 -4.43 -0.70 -4.76
CA TYR A 297 -3.48 0.40 -4.75
C TYR A 297 -2.11 -0.09 -5.22
N GLU A 298 -1.53 0.61 -6.19
CA GLU A 298 -0.18 0.35 -6.69
C GLU A 298 0.69 1.57 -6.39
N ALA A 299 1.82 1.36 -5.71
CA ALA A 299 2.80 2.40 -5.44
C ALA A 299 4.19 1.95 -5.84
N ALA A 300 4.97 2.84 -6.45
CA ALA A 300 6.33 2.58 -6.88
C ALA A 300 7.33 3.54 -6.24
N TRP A 301 8.48 2.99 -5.86
CA TRP A 301 9.63 3.70 -5.35
C TRP A 301 10.87 3.34 -6.18
N ILE A 302 11.37 4.32 -6.92
CA ILE A 302 12.55 4.20 -7.78
C ILE A 302 13.78 4.55 -6.96
N ILE A 303 14.81 3.72 -7.05
CA ILE A 303 16.14 3.96 -6.50
C ILE A 303 17.18 3.81 -7.61
N THR A 304 18.35 4.41 -7.42
CA THR A 304 19.50 4.28 -8.32
C THR A 304 20.59 3.51 -7.60
N THR A 305 21.10 2.45 -8.23
CA THR A 305 22.27 1.70 -7.81
C THR A 305 23.45 2.09 -8.70
N GLU A 306 24.63 2.31 -8.11
CA GLU A 306 25.82 2.76 -8.81
C GLU A 306 27.04 1.93 -8.43
N GLN A 307 27.95 1.73 -9.38
CA GLN A 307 29.25 1.16 -9.10
C GLN A 307 30.02 2.07 -8.14
N LYS A 308 30.71 1.48 -7.15
CA LYS A 308 31.56 2.26 -6.25
C LYS A 308 32.71 2.88 -7.04
N LYS A 309 32.78 4.22 -7.06
CA LYS A 309 33.92 4.93 -7.66
C LYS A 309 35.18 4.61 -6.86
N GLN A 310 36.21 4.11 -7.55
CA GLN A 310 37.53 3.82 -6.99
C GLN A 310 38.25 5.11 -6.60
#